data_AF-A0A1H8SFH9-F1
#
_entry.id   AF-A0A1H8SFH9-F1
#
_cell.length_a   1.000
_cell.length_b   1.000
_cell.length_c   1.000
_cell.angle_alpha   90.00
_cell.angle_beta   90.00
_cell.angle_gamma   90.00
#
_symmetry.space_group_name_H-M   'P 1'
#
loop_
_entity.id
_entity.type
_entity.pdbx_description
1 polymer ?
#
loop_
_entity_poly.entity_id
_entity_poly.type
_entity_poly.pdbx_seq_one_letter_code
_entity_poly.pdbx_strand_id
1 'polypeptide(L)'
;MTKDDRYGSAGDTYGSSGDSYEESPSTGRNGGDATPVHEIDDAESATQSDGSGVADLPFIFARRTVKADRDALPVYVRETTAAELDELEREIDERFGGDDVMSLDVREAVVRAGLRNVDDVVDVMEAWGYGRR
;
A
#
# COMPACT_ATOMS: atom_id res chain seq x y z
N MET A 1 28.24 4.06 -11.61
CA MET A 1 27.22 4.11 -10.55
C MET A 1 25.91 4.36 -11.26
N THR A 2 25.21 3.28 -11.56
CA THR A 2 24.00 3.30 -12.39
C THR A 2 22.80 3.51 -11.46
N LYS A 3 21.69 4.03 -12.00
CA LYS A 3 20.51 4.52 -11.27
C LYS A 3 19.75 3.43 -10.47
N ASP A 4 20.21 2.19 -10.52
CA ASP A 4 19.65 1.00 -9.89
C ASP A 4 20.15 0.73 -8.46
N ASP A 5 21.21 1.38 -8.00
CA ASP A 5 21.80 1.08 -6.68
C ASP A 5 21.12 1.82 -5.51
N ARG A 6 19.98 2.51 -5.75
CA ARG A 6 19.34 3.40 -4.74
C ARG A 6 18.16 2.78 -3.99
N TYR A 7 17.69 1.60 -4.40
CA TYR A 7 16.70 0.84 -3.63
C TYR A 7 17.43 -0.30 -2.92
N GLY A 8 17.79 -0.03 -1.66
CA GLY A 8 18.20 -1.08 -0.74
C GLY A 8 17.13 -2.16 -0.66
N SER A 9 17.61 -3.40 -0.66
CA SER A 9 16.87 -4.66 -0.54
C SER A 9 15.68 -4.62 0.44
N ALA A 10 14.51 -4.18 -0.05
CA ALA A 10 13.25 -4.69 0.46
C ALA A 10 13.16 -6.13 -0.06
N GLY A 11 13.16 -7.09 0.85
CA GLY A 11 13.05 -8.52 0.56
C GLY A 11 11.67 -8.91 0.06
N ASP A 12 11.13 -8.19 -0.92
CA ASP A 12 9.92 -8.55 -1.64
C ASP A 12 10.35 -9.26 -2.92
N THR A 13 10.14 -10.58 -2.93
CA THR A 13 10.26 -11.41 -4.11
C THR A 13 9.18 -10.96 -5.12
N TYR A 14 9.54 -9.99 -5.96
CA TYR A 14 8.70 -9.63 -7.10
C TYR A 14 8.69 -10.81 -8.06
N GLY A 15 7.53 -11.46 -8.15
CA GLY A 15 7.24 -12.52 -9.09
C GLY A 15 7.63 -12.11 -10.50
N SER A 16 8.71 -12.74 -10.99
CA SER A 16 9.06 -12.78 -12.39
C SER A 16 7.96 -13.52 -13.14
N SER A 17 7.13 -12.78 -13.86
CA SER A 17 6.43 -13.26 -15.05
C SER A 17 6.30 -12.08 -15.98
N GLY A 18 7.22 -12.02 -16.94
CA GLY A 18 7.22 -11.03 -18.00
C GLY A 18 5.97 -11.22 -18.86
N ASP A 19 5.06 -10.25 -18.79
CA ASP A 19 3.99 -10.12 -19.75
C ASP A 19 4.41 -9.04 -20.75
N SER A 20 5.06 -9.48 -21.81
CA SER A 20 5.37 -8.68 -22.99
C SER A 20 4.05 -8.38 -23.69
N TYR A 21 3.67 -7.10 -23.73
CA TYR A 21 2.53 -6.62 -24.52
C TYR A 21 2.84 -6.75 -26.02
N GLU A 22 2.58 -7.91 -26.60
CA GLU A 22 2.52 -8.10 -28.05
C GLU A 22 1.07 -7.93 -28.54
N GLU A 23 0.80 -6.78 -29.15
CA GLU A 23 -0.39 -6.54 -29.96
C GLU A 23 -0.42 -7.55 -31.12
N SER A 24 -1.43 -8.43 -31.16
CA SER A 24 -1.64 -9.35 -32.28
C SER A 24 -3.00 -9.10 -32.94
N PRO A 25 -3.06 -8.92 -34.27
CA PRO A 25 -4.31 -8.87 -35.00
C PRO A 25 -4.90 -10.27 -35.22
N SER A 26 -6.22 -10.30 -35.34
CA SER A 26 -7.09 -11.45 -35.62
C SER A 26 -6.63 -12.37 -36.78
N THR A 27 -6.84 -13.69 -36.64
CA THR A 27 -7.74 -14.56 -37.45
C THR A 27 -7.30 -16.05 -37.38
N GLY A 28 -8.22 -16.99 -37.08
CA GLY A 28 -8.18 -18.34 -37.69
C GLY A 28 -8.25 -19.61 -36.82
N ARG A 29 -9.49 -20.13 -36.65
CA ARG A 29 -9.97 -21.54 -36.81
C ARG A 29 -9.21 -22.78 -36.25
N ASN A 30 -10.01 -23.54 -35.47
CA ASN A 30 -10.26 -25.00 -35.46
C ASN A 30 -9.42 -25.98 -34.59
N GLY A 31 -10.13 -26.72 -33.71
CA GLY A 31 -9.97 -28.18 -33.57
C GLY A 31 -9.68 -28.80 -32.19
N GLY A 32 -10.75 -29.09 -31.42
CA GLY A 32 -11.04 -30.26 -30.56
C GLY A 32 -9.99 -30.94 -29.64
N ASP A 33 -10.31 -31.09 -28.34
CA ASP A 33 -10.57 -32.36 -27.61
C ASP A 33 -10.88 -32.07 -26.11
N ALA A 34 -11.62 -32.93 -25.40
CA ALA A 34 -12.39 -32.60 -24.20
C ALA A 34 -11.89 -33.17 -22.84
N THR A 35 -12.37 -32.54 -21.75
CA THR A 35 -12.54 -32.96 -20.32
C THR A 35 -11.45 -32.58 -19.29
N PRO A 36 -11.77 -32.46 -17.97
CA PRO A 36 -12.87 -31.71 -17.32
C PRO A 36 -12.41 -30.81 -16.13
N VAL A 37 -13.26 -29.83 -15.77
CA VAL A 37 -13.50 -29.17 -14.44
C VAL A 37 -12.31 -28.92 -13.49
N HIS A 38 -12.02 -27.64 -13.23
CA HIS A 38 -11.80 -27.14 -11.88
C HIS A 38 -12.45 -25.75 -11.73
N GLU A 39 -13.75 -25.74 -11.43
CA GLU A 39 -14.37 -24.66 -10.67
C GLU A 39 -13.62 -24.60 -9.34
N ILE A 40 -12.85 -23.54 -9.14
CA ILE A 40 -12.51 -23.14 -7.77
C ILE A 40 -13.68 -22.28 -7.35
N ASP A 41 -14.65 -22.94 -6.71
CA ASP A 41 -15.57 -22.33 -5.77
C ASP A 41 -14.78 -21.34 -4.89
N ASP A 42 -15.05 -20.05 -5.07
CA ASP A 42 -14.84 -19.04 -4.03
C ASP A 42 -15.81 -19.38 -2.90
N ALA A 43 -15.45 -20.42 -2.14
CA ALA A 43 -16.18 -20.86 -0.98
C ALA A 43 -16.08 -19.78 0.07
N GLU A 44 -17.18 -19.04 0.19
CA GLU A 44 -17.58 -18.30 1.37
C GLU A 44 -17.28 -19.10 2.63
N SER A 45 -16.12 -18.87 3.25
CA SER A 45 -15.92 -19.17 4.65
C SER A 45 -16.06 -17.88 5.43
N ALA A 46 -17.29 -17.35 5.41
CA ALA A 46 -17.77 -16.44 6.43
C ALA A 46 -17.93 -17.24 7.73
N THR A 47 -16.80 -17.55 8.37
CA THR A 47 -16.83 -17.89 9.80
C THR A 47 -17.19 -16.61 10.53
N GLN A 48 -18.49 -16.46 10.83
CA GLN A 48 -19.01 -15.51 11.81
C GLN A 48 -18.42 -15.86 13.17
N SER A 49 -17.20 -15.40 13.43
CA SER A 49 -16.65 -15.34 14.79
C SER A 49 -17.18 -14.07 15.44
N ASP A 50 -18.23 -14.27 16.23
CA ASP A 50 -18.80 -13.41 17.27
C ASP A 50 -18.01 -12.10 17.54
N GLY A 51 -18.50 -11.00 16.97
CA GLY A 51 -17.82 -9.71 16.82
C GLY A 51 -17.72 -8.84 18.09
N SER A 52 -17.63 -9.43 19.28
CA SER A 52 -17.51 -8.67 20.54
C SER A 52 -16.07 -8.52 21.05
N GLY A 53 -15.12 -9.35 20.58
CA GLY A 53 -13.73 -9.31 21.08
C GLY A 53 -12.72 -8.54 20.22
N VAL A 54 -12.96 -8.39 18.91
CA VAL A 54 -12.01 -7.77 17.97
C VAL A 54 -12.10 -6.24 17.98
N ALA A 55 -13.27 -5.69 18.31
CA ALA A 55 -13.53 -4.24 18.27
C ALA A 55 -12.76 -3.44 19.34
N ASP A 56 -12.41 -4.08 20.47
CA ASP A 56 -11.66 -3.44 21.57
C ASP A 56 -10.13 -3.63 21.47
N LEU A 57 -9.64 -4.41 20.49
CA LEU A 57 -8.21 -4.57 20.29
C LEU A 57 -7.61 -3.32 19.63
N PRO A 58 -6.39 -2.89 20.04
CA PRO A 58 -5.64 -1.91 19.29
C PRO A 58 -5.55 -2.29 17.81
N PHE A 59 -5.63 -1.29 16.94
CA PHE A 59 -5.76 -1.46 15.48
C PHE A 59 -4.73 -2.44 14.88
N ILE A 60 -3.49 -2.44 15.37
CA ILE A 60 -2.43 -3.35 14.90
C ILE A 60 -2.75 -4.83 15.12
N PHE A 61 -3.50 -5.18 16.17
CA PHE A 61 -3.86 -6.56 16.52
C PHE A 61 -5.23 -7.00 15.96
N ALA A 62 -6.07 -6.04 15.56
CA ALA A 62 -7.39 -6.32 15.01
C ALA A 62 -7.38 -6.67 13.51
N ARG A 63 -6.33 -6.25 12.77
CA ARG A 63 -6.27 -6.38 11.31
C ARG A 63 -5.78 -7.75 10.84
N ARG A 64 -6.31 -8.22 9.70
CA ARG A 64 -5.85 -9.46 9.02
C ARG A 64 -4.57 -9.27 8.22
N THR A 65 -4.41 -8.12 7.57
CA THR A 65 -3.22 -7.74 6.80
C THR A 65 -3.00 -6.23 6.93
N VAL A 66 -1.82 -5.74 6.56
CA VAL A 66 -1.55 -4.29 6.53
C VAL A 66 -2.50 -3.52 5.62
N LYS A 67 -3.04 -4.16 4.56
CA LYS A 67 -3.96 -3.55 3.59
C LYS A 67 -5.43 -3.77 3.93
N ALA A 68 -5.74 -4.61 4.92
CA ALA A 68 -7.12 -4.95 5.27
C ALA A 68 -7.89 -3.68 5.63
N ASP A 69 -9.13 -3.60 5.12
CA ASP A 69 -10.07 -2.51 5.41
C ASP A 69 -9.58 -1.12 4.97
N ARG A 70 -8.77 -1.04 3.89
CA ARG A 70 -8.27 0.21 3.31
C ARG A 70 -8.53 0.31 1.81
N ASP A 71 -8.89 1.52 1.38
CA ASP A 71 -8.88 1.90 -0.03
C ASP A 71 -7.46 2.29 -0.48
N ALA A 72 -7.10 1.94 -1.72
CA ALA A 72 -5.81 2.30 -2.28
C ALA A 72 -5.77 3.79 -2.67
N LEU A 73 -4.87 4.57 -2.05
CA LEU A 73 -4.63 5.97 -2.37
C LEU A 73 -3.18 6.18 -2.83
N PRO A 74 -2.89 6.19 -4.14
CA PRO A 74 -1.54 6.46 -4.63
C PRO A 74 -1.21 7.95 -4.45
N VAL A 75 -0.10 8.24 -3.77
CA VAL A 75 0.41 9.60 -3.57
C VAL A 75 1.82 9.70 -4.15
N TYR A 76 2.04 10.66 -5.04
CA TYR A 76 3.35 11.00 -5.56
C TYR A 76 3.89 12.23 -4.84
N VAL A 77 5.10 12.12 -4.30
CA VAL A 77 5.75 13.18 -3.52
C VAL A 77 7.09 13.59 -4.15
N ARG A 78 7.59 14.78 -3.78
CA ARG A 78 8.94 15.22 -4.16
C ARG A 78 10.01 14.41 -3.41
N GLU A 79 11.23 14.35 -3.96
CA GLU A 79 12.36 13.62 -3.36
C GLU A 79 12.63 14.03 -1.91
N THR A 80 12.54 15.34 -1.61
CA THR A 80 12.74 15.85 -0.25
C THR A 80 11.70 15.31 0.73
N THR A 81 10.42 15.30 0.34
CA THR A 81 9.33 14.75 1.16
C THR A 81 9.44 13.24 1.31
N ALA A 82 9.89 12.52 0.28
CA ALA A 82 10.15 11.08 0.39
C ALA A 82 11.24 10.79 1.43
N ALA A 83 12.35 11.54 1.40
CA ALA A 83 13.43 11.39 2.37
C ALA A 83 13.00 11.74 3.81
N GLU A 84 12.18 12.78 3.98
CA GLU A 84 11.60 13.14 5.28
C GLU A 84 10.66 12.04 5.82
N LEU A 85 9.88 11.39 4.96
CA LEU A 85 9.05 10.25 5.35
C LEU A 85 9.90 9.05 5.77
N ASP A 86 10.96 8.72 5.03
CA ASP A 86 11.86 7.61 5.38
C ASP A 86 12.54 7.84 6.76
N GLU A 87 12.92 9.09 7.05
CA GLU A 87 13.49 9.45 8.36
C GLU A 87 12.43 9.38 9.47
N LEU A 88 11.22 9.85 9.21
CA LEU A 88 10.11 9.75 10.15
C LEU A 88 9.75 8.29 10.48
N GLU A 89 9.75 7.41 9.47
CA GLU A 89 9.51 5.98 9.66
C GLU A 89 10.53 5.39 10.66
N ARG A 90 11.82 5.70 10.50
CA ARG A 90 12.88 5.28 11.44
C ARG A 90 12.71 5.86 12.84
N GLU A 91 12.40 7.15 12.93
CA GLU A 91 12.19 7.84 14.22
C GLU A 91 11.02 7.21 14.99
N ILE A 92 9.95 6.83 14.29
CA ILE A 92 8.79 6.17 14.89
C ILE A 92 9.14 4.76 15.38
N ASP A 93 9.87 3.97 14.58
CA ASP A 93 10.32 2.62 14.96
C ASP A 93 11.15 2.66 16.25
N GLU A 94 12.07 3.62 16.35
CA GLU A 94 12.89 3.83 17.55
C GLU A 94 12.04 4.21 18.76
N ARG A 95 11.04 5.10 18.59
CA ARG A 95 10.17 5.58 19.66
C ARG A 95 9.22 4.51 20.20
N PHE A 96 8.70 3.66 19.33
CA PHE A 96 7.82 2.56 19.73
C PHE A 96 8.60 1.29 20.13
N GLY A 97 9.92 1.39 20.27
CA GLY A 97 10.73 0.33 20.90
C GLY A 97 10.81 -0.95 20.06
N GLY A 98 10.70 -0.84 18.74
CA GLY A 98 10.73 -1.99 17.83
C GLY A 98 9.42 -2.75 17.69
N ASP A 99 8.29 -2.15 18.05
CA ASP A 99 6.99 -2.61 17.54
C ASP A 99 7.02 -2.66 16.01
N ASP A 100 6.35 -3.64 15.40
CA ASP A 100 6.32 -3.85 13.95
C ASP A 100 5.43 -2.80 13.26
N VAL A 101 5.95 -1.57 13.20
CA VAL A 101 5.29 -0.42 12.60
C VAL A 101 5.47 -0.50 11.08
N MET A 102 4.36 -0.65 10.38
CA MET A 102 4.39 -0.75 8.93
C MET A 102 4.45 0.65 8.32
N SER A 103 5.25 0.85 7.26
CA SER A 103 5.32 2.13 6.51
C SER A 103 3.94 2.63 6.08
N LEU A 104 3.01 1.73 5.75
CA LEU A 104 1.64 2.12 5.39
C LEU A 104 0.89 2.77 6.57
N ASP A 105 1.13 2.32 7.80
CA ASP A 105 0.53 2.90 9.01
C ASP A 105 1.11 4.28 9.31
N VAL A 106 2.43 4.45 9.15
CA VAL A 106 3.09 5.76 9.31
C VAL A 106 2.53 6.75 8.30
N ARG A 107 2.43 6.36 7.03
CA ARG A 107 1.90 7.23 5.97
C ARG A 107 0.44 7.59 6.21
N GLU A 108 -0.39 6.64 6.62
CA GLU A 108 -1.78 6.94 7.00
C GLU A 108 -1.82 7.90 8.20
N ALA A 109 -0.96 7.69 9.22
CA ALA A 109 -0.88 8.56 10.38
C ALA A 109 -0.48 9.99 10.02
N VAL A 110 0.47 10.17 9.10
CA VAL A 110 0.85 11.49 8.56
C VAL A 110 -0.33 12.16 7.86
N VAL A 111 -1.05 11.43 7.00
CA VAL A 111 -2.24 11.96 6.32
C VAL A 111 -3.31 12.35 7.35
N ARG A 112 -3.58 11.49 8.35
CA ARG A 112 -4.53 11.78 9.43
C ARG A 112 -4.11 13.00 10.26
N ALA A 113 -2.81 13.16 10.54
CA ALA A 113 -2.29 14.31 11.27
C ALA A 113 -2.49 15.61 10.47
N GLY A 114 -2.20 15.61 9.17
CA GLY A 114 -2.47 16.77 8.30
C GLY A 114 -3.96 17.11 8.21
N LEU A 115 -4.83 16.09 8.11
CA LEU A 115 -6.29 16.31 8.12
C LEU A 115 -6.82 16.87 9.44
N ARG A 116 -6.12 16.61 10.56
CA ARG A 116 -6.46 17.17 11.88
C ARG A 116 -5.88 18.58 12.09
N ASN A 117 -4.81 18.92 11.38
CA ASN A 117 -4.10 20.20 11.49
C ASN A 117 -4.07 20.88 10.12
N VAL A 118 -5.25 21.31 9.65
CA VAL A 118 -5.42 21.85 8.29
C VAL A 118 -4.60 23.12 8.08
N ASP A 119 -4.39 23.93 9.12
CA ASP A 119 -3.59 25.15 9.02
C ASP A 119 -2.14 24.85 8.64
N ASP A 120 -1.52 23.81 9.22
CA ASP A 120 -0.15 23.38 8.84
C ASP A 120 -0.08 22.96 7.36
N VAL A 121 -1.14 22.31 6.87
CA VAL A 121 -1.25 21.93 5.45
C VAL A 121 -1.35 23.18 4.57
N VAL A 122 -2.14 24.17 4.98
CA VAL A 122 -2.25 25.45 4.28
C VAL A 122 -0.91 26.17 4.24
N ASP A 123 -0.18 26.24 5.35
CA ASP A 123 1.14 26.87 5.44
C ASP A 123 2.14 26.24 4.45
N VAL A 124 2.17 24.90 4.38
CA VAL A 124 3.00 24.18 3.40
C VAL A 124 2.61 24.53 1.96
N MET A 125 1.30 24.60 1.67
CA MET A 125 0.80 24.98 0.35
C MET A 125 1.14 26.45 0.00
N GLU A 126 1.02 27.37 0.94
CA GLU A 126 1.39 28.77 0.76
C GLU A 126 2.90 28.93 0.53
N ALA A 127 3.73 28.16 1.24
CA ALA A 127 5.17 28.11 1.02
C ALA A 127 5.49 27.64 -0.42
N TRP A 128 4.73 26.69 -0.96
CA TRP A 128 4.82 26.28 -2.37
C TRP A 128 4.26 27.32 -3.34
N GLY A 129 3.57 28.34 -2.84
CA GLY A 129 3.07 29.48 -3.60
C GLY A 129 1.62 29.41 -4.03
N TYR A 130 0.85 28.47 -3.48
CA TYR A 130 -0.60 28.54 -3.57
C TYR A 130 -1.14 29.76 -2.80
N GLY A 131 -2.37 30.19 -3.10
CA GLY A 131 -3.03 31.31 -2.41
C GLY A 131 -2.51 32.71 -2.75
N ARG A 132 -1.33 32.85 -3.35
CA ARG A 132 -0.80 34.13 -3.85
C ARG A 132 -1.56 34.56 -5.12
N ARG A 133 -2.38 35.62 -5.01
CA ARG A 133 -3.00 36.33 -6.14
C ARG A 133 -2.36 37.69 -6.32
#